data_AF-X6MJD1-F1
#
_entry.id   AF-X6MJD1-F1
#
_cell.length_a   1.000
_cell.length_b   1.000
_cell.length_c   1.000
_cell.angle_alpha   90.00
_cell.angle_beta   90.00
_cell.angle_gamma   90.00
#
_symmetry.space_group_name_H-M   'P 1'
#
loop_
_entity.id
_entity.type
_entity.pdbx_description
1 polymer ?
#
loop_
_entity_poly.entity_id
_entity_poly.type
_entity_poly.pdbx_seq_one_letter_code
_entity_poly.pdbx_strand_id
1 'polypeptide(L)'
;MEIVANDKHDQEKIEESVWVDVWQQVKKSPSPSVLDNTAEIVVLHGYVVLFIVVFPLMPVLLITNNLLEYRVDFYNLIESRRPIPFASNGIGVWKPVLSSFNVVAIFSNMALVTWRTSTVKDTFGNGNHWLWGFFFTSCLTLLFVHFIITYSTPDMSDETTEALKRQEVLSYTRICLYLCCVCFWVHFFSLCNYNKIS
;
A
#
# COMPACT_ATOMS: atom_id res chain seq x y z
N MET A 1 -31.20 2.16 8.01
CA MET A 1 -31.77 3.50 7.78
C MET A 1 -32.18 3.53 6.31
N GLU A 2 -33.32 2.92 6.01
CA GLU A 2 -33.89 2.87 4.67
C GLU A 2 -34.97 3.93 4.62
N ILE A 3 -34.75 5.00 3.85
CA ILE A 3 -35.77 5.99 3.56
C ILE A 3 -36.57 5.41 2.40
N VAL A 4 -37.66 4.70 2.70
CA VAL A 4 -38.63 4.30 1.67
C VAL A 4 -39.45 5.55 1.35
N ALA A 5 -39.07 6.27 0.29
CA ALA A 5 -39.82 7.39 -0.26
C ALA A 5 -41.18 6.88 -0.78
N ASN A 6 -42.27 7.25 -0.09
CA ASN A 6 -43.61 6.71 -0.33
C ASN A 6 -44.54 7.72 -1.05
N ASP A 7 -44.00 8.82 -1.60
CA ASP A 7 -44.74 9.79 -2.43
C ASP A 7 -44.01 10.01 -3.77
N LYS A 8 -44.77 10.17 -4.87
CA LYS A 8 -44.23 10.44 -6.22
C LYS A 8 -43.43 11.74 -6.25
N HIS A 9 -43.83 12.72 -5.45
CA HIS A 9 -43.15 13.99 -5.32
C HIS A 9 -41.74 13.86 -4.70
N ASP A 10 -41.55 12.90 -3.79
CA ASP A 10 -40.25 12.64 -3.18
C ASP A 10 -39.28 11.97 -4.17
N GLN A 11 -39.79 11.09 -5.04
CA GLN A 11 -38.98 10.46 -6.10
C GLN A 11 -38.46 11.46 -7.13
N GLU A 12 -39.30 12.41 -7.55
CA GLU A 12 -38.92 13.47 -8.50
C GLU A 12 -37.84 14.39 -7.92
N LYS A 13 -37.95 14.75 -6.63
CA LYS A 13 -36.90 15.51 -5.92
C LYS A 13 -35.58 14.76 -5.83
N ILE A 14 -35.63 13.45 -5.57
CA ILE A 14 -34.42 12.61 -5.54
C ILE A 14 -33.77 12.61 -6.92
N GLU A 15 -34.54 12.39 -7.98
CA GLU A 15 -34.01 12.37 -9.35
C GLU A 15 -33.39 13.72 -9.74
N GLU A 16 -34.05 14.84 -9.45
CA GLU A 16 -33.49 16.18 -9.70
C GLU A 16 -32.18 16.41 -8.94
N SER A 17 -32.12 16.02 -7.66
CA SER A 17 -30.90 16.11 -6.86
C SER A 17 -29.74 15.29 -7.45
N VAL A 18 -30.04 14.08 -7.95
CA VAL A 18 -29.06 13.22 -8.61
C VAL A 18 -28.52 13.88 -9.88
N TRP A 19 -29.38 14.47 -10.70
CA TRP A 19 -28.94 15.17 -11.91
C TRP A 19 -28.06 16.38 -11.58
N VAL A 20 -28.39 17.16 -10.54
CA VAL A 20 -27.56 18.28 -10.07
C VAL A 20 -26.17 17.80 -9.66
N ASP A 21 -26.08 16.74 -8.88
CA ASP A 21 -24.80 16.14 -8.46
C ASP A 21 -23.98 15.64 -9.65
N VAL A 22 -24.63 14.99 -10.63
CA VAL A 22 -23.97 14.52 -11.86
C VAL A 22 -23.38 15.72 -12.64
N TRP A 23 -24.15 16.78 -12.83
CA TRP A 23 -23.68 17.98 -13.52
C TRP A 23 -22.53 18.67 -12.79
N GLN A 24 -22.53 18.68 -11.46
CA GLN A 24 -21.41 19.18 -10.66
C GLN A 24 -20.15 18.33 -10.86
N GLN A 25 -20.27 17.00 -10.85
CA GLN A 25 -19.14 16.10 -11.06
C GLN A 25 -18.56 16.17 -12.48
N VAL A 26 -19.38 16.42 -13.49
CA VAL A 26 -18.90 16.61 -14.87
C VAL A 26 -18.01 17.85 -14.99
N LYS A 27 -18.34 18.92 -14.25
CA LYS A 27 -17.55 20.17 -14.24
C LYS A 27 -16.21 20.05 -13.51
N LYS A 28 -16.09 19.13 -12.55
CA LYS A 28 -14.84 18.88 -11.80
C LYS A 28 -13.77 18.23 -12.66
N SER A 29 -12.51 18.52 -12.34
CA SER A 29 -11.36 17.86 -12.96
C SER A 29 -11.35 16.35 -12.65
N PRO A 30 -10.75 15.52 -13.54
CA PRO A 30 -10.54 14.11 -13.24
C PRO A 30 -9.67 13.95 -12.00
N SER A 31 -9.93 12.89 -11.22
CA SER A 31 -9.11 12.55 -10.05
C SER A 31 -7.65 12.30 -10.44
N PRO A 32 -6.68 12.69 -9.60
CA PRO A 32 -5.27 12.45 -9.87
C PRO A 32 -4.97 10.95 -9.98
N SER A 33 -3.96 10.62 -10.80
CA SER A 33 -3.50 9.25 -11.01
C SER A 33 -2.70 8.76 -9.81
N VAL A 34 -3.12 7.64 -9.21
CA VAL A 34 -2.39 7.02 -8.09
C VAL A 34 -0.97 6.62 -8.49
N LEU A 35 -0.74 6.28 -9.76
CA LEU A 35 0.59 5.91 -10.27
C LEU A 35 1.55 7.09 -10.23
N ASP A 36 1.09 8.28 -10.62
CA ASP A 36 1.93 9.47 -10.70
C ASP A 36 2.30 9.94 -9.27
N ASN A 37 1.31 10.00 -8.37
CA ASN A 37 1.54 10.32 -6.96
C ASN A 37 2.49 9.32 -6.29
N THR A 38 2.36 8.02 -6.58
CA THR A 38 3.26 7.02 -6.02
C THR A 38 4.67 7.14 -6.60
N ALA A 39 4.79 7.42 -7.90
CA ALA A 39 6.08 7.62 -8.56
C ALA A 39 6.84 8.82 -7.97
N GLU A 40 6.14 9.93 -7.69
CA GLU A 40 6.72 11.10 -7.04
C GLU A 40 7.36 10.76 -5.69
N ILE A 41 6.61 10.06 -4.83
CA ILE A 41 7.10 9.64 -3.51
C ILE A 41 8.30 8.69 -3.63
N VAL A 42 8.26 7.76 -4.60
CA VAL A 42 9.34 6.80 -4.84
C VAL A 42 10.61 7.50 -5.32
N VAL A 43 10.50 8.46 -6.24
CA VAL A 43 11.64 9.25 -6.71
C VAL A 43 12.25 10.06 -5.57
N LEU A 44 11.41 10.71 -4.76
CA LEU A 44 11.86 11.48 -3.60
C LEU A 44 12.58 10.59 -2.57
N HIS A 45 12.04 9.41 -2.29
CA HIS A 45 12.70 8.40 -1.46
C HIS A 45 14.07 8.02 -2.04
N GLY A 46 14.15 7.75 -3.35
CA GLY A 46 15.39 7.44 -4.06
C GLY A 46 16.48 8.49 -3.87
N TYR A 47 16.15 9.77 -4.01
CA TYR A 47 17.09 10.86 -3.77
C TYR A 47 17.65 10.86 -2.35
N VAL A 48 16.79 10.62 -1.36
CA VAL A 48 17.21 10.62 0.05
C VAL A 48 18.14 9.44 0.33
N VAL A 49 17.78 8.22 -0.06
CA VAL A 49 18.57 7.04 0.28
C VAL A 49 19.88 6.96 -0.48
N LEU A 50 19.93 7.37 -1.76
CA LEU A 50 21.13 7.27 -2.59
C LEU A 50 22.22 8.30 -2.21
N PHE A 51 21.83 9.46 -1.68
CA PHE A 51 22.74 10.61 -1.50
C PHE A 51 22.82 11.13 -0.06
N ILE A 52 22.34 10.38 0.92
CA ILE A 52 22.31 10.79 2.33
C ILE A 52 23.69 11.19 2.88
N VAL A 53 24.75 10.50 2.45
CA VAL A 53 26.14 10.81 2.87
C VAL A 53 26.61 12.18 2.39
N VAL A 54 26.11 12.64 1.24
CA VAL A 54 26.48 13.95 0.67
C VAL A 54 25.73 15.07 1.36
N PHE A 55 24.44 14.87 1.64
CA PHE A 55 23.60 15.90 2.25
C PHE A 55 22.75 15.34 3.40
N PRO A 56 23.21 15.45 4.65
CA PRO A 56 22.54 14.84 5.79
C PRO A 56 21.20 15.49 6.16
N LEU A 57 20.87 16.66 5.61
CA LEU A 57 19.58 17.34 5.84
C LEU A 57 18.46 16.83 4.91
N MET A 58 18.75 15.96 3.94
CA MET A 58 17.73 15.41 3.03
C MET A 58 16.51 14.79 3.74
N PRO A 59 16.65 14.02 4.84
CA PRO A 59 15.50 13.45 5.53
C PRO A 59 14.56 14.51 6.12
N VAL A 60 15.09 15.65 6.58
CA VAL A 60 14.27 16.75 7.11
C VAL A 60 13.47 17.41 5.99
N LEU A 61 14.09 17.58 4.83
CA LEU A 61 13.43 18.10 3.64
C LEU A 61 12.34 17.14 3.13
N LEU A 62 12.61 15.84 3.13
CA LEU A 62 11.63 14.79 2.81
C LEU A 62 10.40 14.89 3.71
N ILE A 63 10.59 14.96 5.03
CA ILE A 63 9.47 15.05 5.98
C ILE A 63 8.65 16.32 5.73
N THR A 64 9.33 17.45 5.50
CA THR A 64 8.66 18.72 5.20
C THR A 64 7.87 18.63 3.89
N ASN A 65 8.45 18.04 2.84
CA ASN A 65 7.77 17.82 1.57
C ASN A 65 6.54 16.93 1.74
N ASN A 66 6.69 15.78 2.40
CA ASN A 66 5.59 14.84 2.62
C ASN A 66 4.44 15.45 3.44
N LEU A 67 4.74 16.35 4.39
CA LEU A 67 3.71 17.06 5.17
C LEU A 67 2.93 18.06 4.33
N LEU A 68 3.61 18.79 3.44
CA LEU A 68 2.95 19.72 2.51
C LEU A 68 2.15 18.93 1.47
N GLU A 69 2.73 17.88 0.91
CA GLU A 69 2.12 17.06 -0.13
C GLU A 69 0.85 16.39 0.36
N TYR A 70 0.86 15.82 1.57
CA TYR A 70 -0.33 15.26 2.19
C TYR A 70 -1.50 16.27 2.23
N ARG A 71 -1.22 17.56 2.47
CA ARG A 71 -2.26 18.60 2.48
C ARG A 71 -2.76 18.89 1.07
N VAL A 72 -1.84 19.05 0.12
CA VAL A 72 -2.16 19.32 -1.29
C VAL A 72 -2.99 18.17 -1.89
N ASP A 73 -2.56 16.93 -1.70
CA ASP A 73 -3.27 15.73 -2.15
C ASP A 73 -4.67 15.62 -1.55
N PHE A 74 -4.82 15.94 -0.25
CA PHE A 74 -6.13 15.93 0.39
C PHE A 74 -7.08 16.97 -0.23
N TYR A 75 -6.60 18.19 -0.51
CA TYR A 75 -7.39 19.20 -1.20
C TYR A 75 -7.75 18.78 -2.63
N ASN A 76 -6.79 18.20 -3.36
CA ASN A 76 -7.02 17.68 -4.72
C ASN A 76 -8.07 16.57 -4.75
N LEU A 77 -8.11 15.70 -3.73
CA LEU A 77 -9.12 14.63 -3.61
C LEU A 77 -10.53 15.16 -3.35
N ILE A 78 -10.68 16.26 -2.60
CA ILE A 78 -12.00 16.87 -2.34
C ILE A 78 -12.52 17.61 -3.59
N GLU A 79 -11.62 18.31 -4.28
CA GLU A 79 -12.00 19.13 -5.42
C GLU A 79 -12.26 18.31 -6.69
N SER A 80 -11.54 17.20 -6.87
CA SER A 80 -11.69 16.33 -8.04
C SER A 80 -13.00 15.54 -8.08
N ARG A 81 -13.32 14.99 -9.25
CA ARG A 81 -14.43 14.04 -9.42
C ARG A 81 -14.20 12.80 -8.57
N ARG A 82 -15.28 12.23 -8.02
CA ARG A 82 -15.22 11.00 -7.23
C ARG A 82 -14.60 9.85 -8.07
N PRO A 83 -13.47 9.26 -7.65
CA PRO A 83 -12.86 8.15 -8.37
C PRO A 83 -13.69 6.87 -8.18
N ILE A 84 -13.58 5.97 -9.16
CA ILE A 84 -14.18 4.63 -9.08
C ILE A 84 -13.31 3.79 -8.12
N PRO A 85 -13.89 3.13 -7.10
CA PRO A 85 -13.13 2.31 -6.19
C PRO A 85 -12.61 1.05 -6.89
N PHE A 86 -11.31 0.79 -6.77
CA PHE A 86 -10.67 -0.45 -7.21
C PHE A 86 -10.09 -1.19 -6.00
N ALA A 87 -10.33 -2.49 -5.91
CA ALA A 87 -9.71 -3.32 -4.89
C ALA A 87 -8.22 -3.48 -5.20
N SER A 88 -7.35 -3.22 -4.21
CA SER A 88 -5.91 -3.42 -4.32
C SER A 88 -5.35 -4.12 -3.08
N ASN A 89 -4.48 -5.12 -3.30
CA ASN A 89 -3.78 -5.84 -2.25
C ASN A 89 -2.43 -5.18 -1.95
N GLY A 90 -2.49 -3.91 -1.54
CA GLY A 90 -1.32 -3.08 -1.19
C GLY A 90 -0.80 -2.22 -2.34
N ILE A 91 0.45 -1.78 -2.20
CA ILE A 91 1.13 -0.84 -3.11
C ILE A 91 1.53 -1.48 -4.46
N GLY A 92 1.53 -2.81 -4.57
CA GLY A 92 1.83 -3.53 -5.82
C GLY A 92 3.31 -3.48 -6.22
N VAL A 93 3.59 -3.12 -7.48
CA VAL A 93 4.93 -3.16 -8.12
C VAL A 93 5.96 -2.26 -7.45
N TRP A 94 5.55 -1.24 -6.71
CA TRP A 94 6.48 -0.31 -6.09
C TRP A 94 7.24 -0.89 -4.89
N LYS A 95 6.72 -1.95 -4.25
CA LYS A 95 7.44 -2.65 -3.17
C LYS A 95 8.83 -3.15 -3.60
N PRO A 96 8.97 -3.96 -4.66
CA PRO A 96 10.28 -4.40 -5.12
C PRO A 96 11.15 -3.25 -5.67
N VAL A 97 10.54 -2.19 -6.22
CA VAL A 97 11.28 -0.99 -6.67
C VAL A 97 11.94 -0.27 -5.49
N LEU A 98 11.20 -0.03 -4.41
CA LEU A 98 11.74 0.58 -3.18
C LEU A 98 12.84 -0.30 -2.56
N SER A 99 12.64 -1.63 -2.55
CA SER A 99 13.67 -2.57 -2.08
C SER A 99 14.95 -2.51 -2.94
N SER A 100 14.81 -2.36 -4.25
CA SER A 100 15.95 -2.20 -5.16
C SER A 100 16.73 -0.92 -4.89
N PHE A 101 16.05 0.20 -4.59
CA PHE A 101 16.71 1.45 -4.20
C PHE A 101 17.55 1.29 -2.95
N ASN A 102 17.06 0.56 -1.93
CA ASN A 102 17.83 0.33 -0.70
C ASN A 102 19.13 -0.45 -0.97
N VAL A 103 19.08 -1.46 -1.83
CA VAL A 103 20.27 -2.24 -2.20
C VAL A 103 21.27 -1.36 -2.97
N VAL A 104 20.80 -0.60 -3.97
CA VAL A 104 21.66 0.32 -4.74
C VAL A 104 22.26 1.40 -3.84
N ALA A 105 21.50 1.91 -2.88
CA ALA A 105 21.96 2.92 -1.91
C ALA A 105 23.13 2.45 -1.06
N ILE A 106 23.20 1.16 -0.69
CA ILE A 106 24.36 0.62 0.04
C ILE A 106 25.63 0.83 -0.80
N PHE A 107 25.61 0.44 -2.08
CA PHE A 107 26.76 0.59 -2.96
C PHE A 107 27.11 2.07 -3.21
N SER A 108 26.12 2.91 -3.50
CA SER A 108 26.34 4.34 -3.77
C SER A 108 26.94 5.07 -2.57
N ASN A 109 26.37 4.89 -1.38
CA ASN A 109 26.87 5.56 -0.18
C ASN A 109 28.25 5.04 0.25
N MET A 110 28.50 3.74 0.16
CA MET A 110 29.83 3.19 0.50
C MET A 110 30.90 3.61 -0.51
N ALA A 111 30.56 3.73 -1.81
CA ALA A 111 31.47 4.24 -2.82
C ALA A 111 31.82 5.72 -2.53
N LEU A 112 30.83 6.53 -2.17
CA LEU A 112 31.05 7.92 -1.77
C LEU A 112 31.99 8.01 -0.57
N VAL A 113 31.74 7.26 0.51
CA VAL A 113 32.61 7.26 1.69
C VAL A 113 34.04 6.81 1.35
N THR A 114 34.19 5.77 0.53
CA THR A 114 35.51 5.18 0.25
C THR A 114 36.38 6.07 -0.64
N TRP A 115 35.79 6.67 -1.69
CA TRP A 115 36.57 7.46 -2.66
C TRP A 115 36.54 8.97 -2.43
N ARG A 116 35.46 9.51 -1.84
CA ARG A 116 35.35 10.96 -1.62
C ARG A 116 35.93 11.41 -0.29
N THR A 117 35.95 10.54 0.72
CA THR A 117 36.43 10.88 2.06
C THR A 117 37.84 10.34 2.30
N SER A 118 38.70 11.10 3.00
CA SER A 118 40.07 10.66 3.32
C SER A 118 40.15 9.62 4.44
N THR A 119 39.05 9.37 5.16
CA THR A 119 38.97 8.50 6.34
C THR A 119 39.63 7.13 6.13
N VAL A 120 39.40 6.48 4.98
CA VAL A 120 39.96 5.16 4.70
C VAL A 120 41.48 5.23 4.52
N LYS A 121 41.97 6.25 3.81
CA LYS A 121 43.41 6.46 3.57
C LYS A 121 44.14 6.80 4.87
N ASP A 122 43.51 7.61 5.72
CA ASP A 122 44.09 8.04 6.99
C ASP A 122 44.13 6.90 8.02
N THR A 123 43.16 5.97 7.97
CA THR A 123 43.04 4.86 8.93
C THR A 123 43.87 3.62 8.52
N PHE A 124 43.83 3.24 7.24
CA PHE A 124 44.41 1.98 6.75
C PHE A 124 45.65 2.19 5.87
N GLY A 125 45.96 3.43 5.51
CA GLY A 125 47.04 3.79 4.61
C GLY A 125 46.59 3.94 3.15
N ASN A 126 47.44 4.55 2.33
CA ASN A 126 47.11 4.96 0.95
C ASN A 126 47.18 3.82 -0.08
N GLY A 127 47.10 2.56 0.35
CA GLY A 127 47.16 1.39 -0.53
C GLY A 127 45.83 1.10 -1.22
N ASN A 128 45.83 0.89 -2.54
CA ASN A 128 44.60 0.58 -3.29
C ASN A 128 43.85 -0.65 -2.74
N HIS A 129 44.58 -1.65 -2.23
CA HIS A 129 43.99 -2.85 -1.63
C HIS A 129 43.18 -2.54 -0.36
N TRP A 130 43.56 -1.53 0.43
CA TRP A 130 42.81 -1.10 1.60
C TRP A 130 41.49 -0.41 1.23
N LEU A 131 41.48 0.39 0.15
CA LEU A 131 40.25 1.02 -0.35
C LEU A 131 39.25 -0.04 -0.82
N TRP A 132 39.69 -0.94 -1.70
CA TRP A 132 38.82 -2.01 -2.21
C TRP A 132 38.38 -2.98 -1.10
N GLY A 133 39.30 -3.34 -0.19
CA GLY A 133 38.98 -4.17 0.97
C GLY A 133 37.90 -3.54 1.84
N PHE A 134 38.07 -2.27 2.21
CA PHE A 134 37.06 -1.54 2.99
C PHE A 134 35.70 -1.47 2.28
N PHE A 135 35.69 -1.17 0.98
CA PHE A 135 34.46 -1.08 0.19
C PHE A 135 33.70 -2.42 0.16
N PHE A 136 34.38 -3.52 -0.19
CA PHE A 136 33.70 -4.82 -0.28
C PHE A 136 33.28 -5.36 1.09
N THR A 137 34.13 -5.19 2.11
CA THR A 137 33.77 -5.62 3.48
C THR A 137 32.58 -4.83 4.00
N SER A 138 32.58 -3.50 3.89
CA SER A 138 31.46 -2.67 4.36
C SER A 138 30.16 -2.94 3.58
N CYS A 139 30.22 -3.06 2.25
CA CYS A 139 29.06 -3.44 1.45
C CYS A 139 28.51 -4.81 1.85
N LEU A 140 29.36 -5.82 2.00
CA LEU A 140 28.93 -7.17 2.39
C LEU A 140 28.29 -7.18 3.79
N THR A 141 28.89 -6.48 4.75
CA THR A 141 28.32 -6.36 6.11
C THR A 141 26.96 -5.68 6.09
N LEU A 142 26.81 -4.57 5.35
CA LEU A 142 25.53 -3.86 5.26
C LEU A 142 24.46 -4.65 4.51
N LEU A 143 24.83 -5.38 3.45
CA LEU A 143 23.91 -6.29 2.75
C LEU A 143 23.46 -7.44 3.64
N PHE A 144 24.37 -8.00 4.44
CA PHE A 144 24.03 -9.04 5.41
C PHE A 144 23.05 -8.49 6.45
N VAL A 145 23.32 -7.31 7.01
CA VAL A 145 22.40 -6.65 7.95
C VAL A 145 21.05 -6.36 7.31
N HIS A 146 21.01 -5.85 6.08
CA HIS A 146 19.77 -5.61 5.34
C HIS A 146 18.96 -6.90 5.14
N PHE A 147 19.63 -7.99 4.78
CA PHE A 147 19.02 -9.30 4.64
C PHE A 147 18.42 -9.78 5.97
N ILE A 148 19.16 -9.65 7.08
CA ILE A 148 18.66 -10.00 8.42
C ILE A 148 17.44 -9.16 8.81
N ILE A 149 17.45 -7.84 8.55
CA ILE A 149 16.32 -6.96 8.86
C ILE A 149 15.08 -7.35 8.05
N THR A 150 15.27 -7.60 6.74
CA THR A 150 14.17 -7.99 5.85
C THR A 150 13.62 -9.37 6.23
N TYR A 151 14.49 -10.29 6.64
CA TYR A 151 14.09 -11.60 7.14
C TYR A 151 13.36 -11.53 8.49
N SER A 152 13.78 -10.61 9.38
CA SER A 152 13.23 -10.50 10.74
C SER A 152 11.92 -9.72 10.81
N THR A 153 11.54 -8.99 9.75
CA THR A 153 10.31 -8.21 9.71
C THR A 153 9.21 -9.03 9.02
N PRO A 154 8.30 -9.67 9.77
CA PRO A 154 7.20 -10.40 9.15
C PRO A 154 6.24 -9.42 8.45
N ASP A 155 5.84 -9.76 7.21
CA ASP A 155 4.96 -8.92 6.39
C ASP A 155 3.54 -8.74 6.97
N MET A 156 3.14 -9.60 7.92
CA MET A 156 1.84 -9.57 8.58
C MET A 156 2.02 -9.78 10.08
N SER A 157 1.28 -9.00 10.86
CA SER A 157 1.21 -9.19 12.31
C SER A 157 0.43 -10.46 12.66
N ASP A 158 0.79 -11.10 13.77
CA ASP A 158 0.13 -12.33 14.21
C ASP A 158 -1.39 -12.14 14.44
N GLU A 159 -1.79 -10.97 14.94
CA GLU A 159 -3.20 -10.61 15.15
C GLU A 159 -3.99 -10.62 13.85
N THR A 160 -3.42 -10.05 12.77
CA THR A 160 -4.08 -10.05 11.46
C THR A 160 -4.18 -11.46 10.89
N THR A 161 -3.17 -12.30 11.09
CA THR A 161 -3.21 -13.70 10.67
C THR A 161 -4.28 -14.49 11.43
N GLU A 162 -4.41 -14.25 12.73
CA GLU A 162 -5.46 -14.87 13.53
C GLU A 162 -6.85 -14.38 13.10
N ALA A 163 -7.02 -13.08 12.86
CA ALA A 163 -8.27 -12.51 12.37
C ALA A 163 -8.67 -13.09 11.01
N LEU A 164 -7.72 -13.26 10.09
CA LEU A 164 -7.97 -13.88 8.79
C LEU A 164 -8.39 -15.35 8.93
N LYS A 165 -7.70 -16.12 9.78
CA LYS A 165 -8.08 -17.51 10.10
C LYS A 165 -9.49 -17.58 10.70
N ARG A 166 -9.84 -16.65 11.61
CA ARG A 166 -11.20 -16.54 12.17
C ARG A 166 -12.24 -16.26 11.08
N GLN A 167 -11.95 -15.34 10.16
CA GLN A 167 -12.83 -15.02 9.03
C GLN A 167 -13.03 -16.23 8.11
N GLU A 168 -11.98 -16.99 7.84
CA GLU A 168 -12.03 -18.22 7.05
C GLU A 168 -12.93 -19.27 7.71
N VAL A 169 -12.75 -19.54 9.00
CA VAL A 169 -13.61 -20.48 9.77
C VAL A 169 -15.07 -20.04 9.79
N LEU A 170 -15.34 -18.74 9.99
CA LEU A 170 -16.70 -18.20 9.94
C LEU A 170 -17.33 -18.35 8.55
N SER A 171 -16.54 -18.19 7.49
CA SER A 171 -16.98 -18.36 6.10
C SER A 171 -17.40 -19.81 5.85
N TYR A 172 -16.56 -20.78 6.24
CA TYR A 172 -16.89 -22.20 6.18
C TYR A 172 -18.13 -22.56 7.00
N THR A 173 -18.22 -22.07 8.23
CA THR A 173 -19.36 -22.35 9.11
C THR A 173 -20.66 -21.80 8.52
N ARG A 174 -20.65 -20.57 7.98
CA ARG A 174 -21.82 -20.00 7.29
C ARG A 174 -22.23 -20.84 6.09
N ILE A 175 -21.29 -21.23 5.23
CA ILE A 175 -21.57 -22.07 4.05
C ILE A 175 -22.17 -23.42 4.47
N CYS A 176 -21.61 -24.08 5.49
CA CYS A 176 -22.14 -25.33 6.02
C CYS A 176 -23.53 -25.19 6.63
N LEU A 177 -23.80 -24.13 7.41
CA LEU A 177 -25.14 -23.86 7.95
C LEU A 177 -26.14 -23.58 6.82
N TYR A 178 -25.77 -22.79 5.81
CA TYR A 178 -26.61 -22.54 4.64
C TYR A 178 -26.92 -23.85 3.89
N LEU A 179 -25.92 -24.69 3.63
CA LEU A 179 -26.10 -25.99 2.99
C LEU A 179 -26.98 -26.93 3.82
N CYS A 180 -26.77 -27.02 5.14
CA CYS A 180 -27.60 -27.85 6.03
C CYS A 180 -29.06 -27.38 6.07
N CYS A 181 -29.30 -26.07 6.19
CA CYS A 181 -30.66 -25.51 6.16
C CYS A 181 -31.36 -25.74 4.81
N VAL A 182 -30.66 -25.60 3.69
CA VAL A 182 -31.21 -25.88 2.35
C VAL A 182 -31.52 -27.38 2.20
N CYS A 183 -30.62 -28.27 2.61
CA CYS A 183 -30.86 -29.72 2.59
C CYS A 183 -32.06 -30.11 3.48
N PHE A 184 -32.16 -29.54 4.68
CA PHE A 184 -33.27 -29.80 5.59
C PHE A 184 -34.60 -29.31 5.02
N TRP A 185 -34.61 -28.14 4.39
CA TRP A 185 -35.81 -27.59 3.74
C TRP A 185 -36.25 -28.42 2.53
N VAL A 186 -35.33 -28.86 1.67
CA VAL A 186 -35.63 -29.74 0.52
C VAL A 186 -36.17 -31.09 1.01
N HIS A 187 -35.57 -31.67 2.06
CA HIS A 187 -36.03 -32.95 2.63
C HIS A 187 -37.42 -32.83 3.29
N PHE A 188 -37.68 -31.73 3.99
CA PHE A 188 -38.98 -31.43 4.59
C PHE A 188 -40.06 -31.21 3.51
N PHE A 189 -39.75 -30.48 2.44
CA PHE A 189 -40.69 -30.25 1.34
C PHE A 189 -41.02 -31.55 0.59
N SER A 190 -40.02 -32.43 0.39
CA SER A 190 -40.22 -33.75 -0.21
C SER A 190 -41.11 -34.66 0.64
N LEU A 191 -40.95 -34.63 1.97
CA LEU A 191 -41.80 -35.38 2.91
C LEU A 191 -43.24 -34.83 2.94
N CYS A 192 -43.40 -33.51 2.87
CA CYS A 192 -44.72 -32.88 2.85
C CYS A 192 -45.50 -33.15 1.55
N ASN A 193 -44.80 -33.28 0.41
CA ASN A 193 -45.42 -33.60 -0.88
C ASN A 193 -45.84 -35.08 -0.96
N TYR A 194 -45.08 -35.99 -0.32
CA TYR A 194 -45.43 -37.41 -0.26
C TYR A 194 -46.74 -37.67 0.51
N ASN A 195 -46.95 -36.99 1.64
CA ASN A 195 -48.17 -37.08 2.46
C ASN A 195 -49.42 -36.42 1.82
N LYS A 196 -49.29 -35.75 0.68
CA LYS A 196 -50.40 -35.12 -0.03
C LYS A 196 -50.95 -35.96 -1.18
N ILE A 197 -50.30 -37.10 -1.49
CA ILE A 197 -50.63 -38.00 -2.61
C ILE A 197 -51.25 -39.33 -2.10
N SER A 198 -51.28 -39.56 -0.78
CA SER A 198 -52.08 -40.61 -0.11
C SER A 198 -53.39 -40.05 0.42
#